data_AF-A0A651DS88-F1
#
_entry.id   AF-A0A651DS88-F1
#
_cell.length_a   1.000
_cell.length_b   1.000
_cell.length_c   1.000
_cell.angle_alpha   90.00
_cell.angle_beta   90.00
_cell.angle_gamma   90.00
#
_symmetry.space_group_name_H-M   'P 1'
#
loop_
_entity.id
_entity.type
_entity.pdbx_description
1 polymer ?
#
loop_
_entity_poly.entity_id
_entity_poly.type
_entity_poly.pdbx_seq_one_letter_code
_entity_poly.pdbx_strand_id
1 'polypeptide(L)' 'MAALKPLQGVDLISCAQANARLGLDVAAQQCGYGQNTDQFGRVLQDTCREMGIDINQLSDLLTDRQS' A
#
# COMPACT_ATOMS: atom_id res chain seq x y z
N MET A 1 5.52 -12.27 -17.99
CA MET A 1 5.38 -12.13 -16.52
C MET A 1 6.55 -11.31 -16.00
N ALA A 2 6.34 -10.03 -15.69
CA ALA A 2 7.33 -9.31 -14.90
C ALA A 2 7.26 -9.87 -13.48
N ALA A 3 8.37 -10.40 -12.97
CA ALA A 3 8.56 -10.46 -11.53
C ALA A 3 8.53 -9.00 -11.05
N LEU A 4 7.34 -8.52 -10.71
CA LEU A 4 7.13 -7.16 -10.23
C LEU A 4 7.85 -7.08 -8.91
N LYS A 5 9.04 -6.47 -8.92
CA LYS A 5 9.75 -6.14 -7.69
C LYS A 5 8.76 -5.37 -6.80
N PRO A 6 8.77 -5.64 -5.47
CA PRO A 6 7.86 -4.97 -4.56
C PRO A 6 8.02 -3.46 -4.71
N LEU A 7 6.90 -2.77 -4.94
CA LEU A 7 6.87 -1.32 -5.02
C LEU A 7 7.30 -0.73 -3.67
N GLN A 8 7.96 0.42 -3.71
CA GLN A 8 8.45 1.14 -2.53
C GLN A 8 8.15 2.63 -2.68
N GLY A 9 8.20 3.38 -1.57
CA GLY A 9 8.03 4.82 -1.62
C GLY A 9 6.66 5.27 -2.13
N VAL A 10 6.65 6.33 -2.91
CA VAL A 10 5.41 6.94 -3.44
C VAL A 10 4.64 6.00 -4.38
N ASP A 11 5.34 5.12 -5.11
CA ASP A 11 4.73 4.13 -6.01
C ASP A 11 3.96 3.07 -5.22
N LEU A 12 4.50 2.66 -4.07
CA LEU A 12 3.82 1.73 -3.17
C LEU A 12 2.49 2.32 -2.69
N ILE A 13 2.50 3.58 -2.25
CA ILE A 13 1.31 4.24 -1.69
C ILE A 13 0.27 4.49 -2.77
N SER A 14 0.70 4.91 -3.97
CA SER A 14 -0.20 5.10 -5.11
C SER A 14 -0.86 3.78 -5.51
N CYS A 15 -0.09 2.69 -5.58
CA CYS A 15 -0.62 1.35 -5.84
C CYS A 15 -1.55 0.88 -4.71
N ALA A 16 -1.15 1.06 -3.45
CA ALA A 16 -1.94 0.68 -2.30
C ALA A 16 -3.28 1.42 -2.29
N GLN A 17 -3.29 2.73 -2.51
CA GLN A 17 -4.49 3.55 -2.55
C GLN A 17 -5.43 3.15 -3.70
N ALA A 18 -4.88 2.92 -4.90
CA ALA A 18 -5.67 2.46 -6.05
C ALA A 18 -6.36 1.12 -5.79
N ASN A 19 -5.70 0.22 -5.05
CA ASN A 19 -6.21 -1.11 -4.74
C ASN A 19 -6.84 -1.21 -3.34
N ALA A 20 -6.85 -0.14 -2.55
CA ALA A 20 -7.34 -0.17 -1.17
C ALA A 20 -8.82 -0.53 -1.07
N ARG A 21 -9.59 -0.21 -2.11
CA ARG A 21 -11.02 -0.59 -2.24
C ARG A 21 -11.22 -2.08 -2.52
N LEU A 22 -10.20 -2.77 -3.05
CA LEU A 22 -10.22 -4.21 -3.38
C LEU A 22 -9.78 -5.09 -2.20
N GLY A 23 -9.13 -4.49 -1.20
CA GLY A 23 -8.65 -5.16 -0.01
C GLY A 23 -7.14 -5.43 0.00
N LEU A 24 -6.64 -5.83 1.18
CA LEU A 24 -5.22 -5.97 1.46
C LEU A 24 -4.52 -7.04 0.61
N ASP A 25 -5.17 -8.18 0.39
CA ASP A 25 -4.62 -9.29 -0.39
C ASP A 25 -4.40 -8.90 -1.86
N VAL A 26 -5.44 -8.31 -2.48
CA VAL A 26 -5.36 -7.85 -3.87
C VAL A 26 -4.33 -6.73 -3.99
N ALA A 27 -4.31 -5.77 -3.07
CA ALA A 27 -3.31 -4.71 -3.08
C ALA A 27 -1.88 -5.25 -2.98
N ALA A 28 -1.61 -6.21 -2.09
CA ALA A 28 -0.28 -6.81 -1.95
C ALA A 28 0.16 -7.51 -3.25
N GLN A 29 -0.75 -8.26 -3.89
CA GLN A 29 -0.45 -8.91 -5.17
C GLN A 29 -0.13 -7.90 -6.28
N GLN A 30 -0.97 -6.87 -6.41
CA GLN A 30 -0.84 -5.85 -7.44
C GLN A 30 0.40 -4.96 -7.23
N CYS A 31 0.81 -4.74 -5.98
CA CYS A 31 1.98 -3.94 -5.63
C CYS A 31 3.30 -4.73 -5.60
N GLY A 32 3.30 -6.01 -6.05
CA GLY A 32 4.51 -6.83 -6.18
C GLY A 32 4.94 -7.58 -4.90
N TYR A 33 4.07 -7.64 -3.89
CA TYR A 33 4.27 -8.42 -2.66
C TYR A 33 3.65 -9.82 -2.73
N GLY A 34 2.85 -10.09 -3.76
CA GLY A 34 2.18 -11.39 -3.91
C GLY A 34 1.26 -11.65 -2.71
N GLN A 35 1.45 -12.79 -2.06
CA GLN A 35 0.67 -13.17 -0.87
C GLN A 35 1.23 -12.62 0.45
N ASN A 36 2.34 -11.86 0.40
CA ASN A 36 2.98 -11.32 1.60
C ASN A 36 2.30 -10.02 2.08
N THR A 37 1.05 -10.14 2.54
CA THR A 37 0.27 -9.02 3.08
C THR A 37 0.89 -8.42 4.34
N ASP A 38 1.55 -9.22 5.18
CA ASP A 38 2.25 -8.74 6.39
C ASP A 38 3.43 -7.82 6.04
N GLN A 39 4.25 -8.24 5.08
CA GLN A 39 5.35 -7.42 4.57
C GLN A 39 4.82 -6.15 3.89
N PHE A 40 3.79 -6.29 3.05
CA PHE A 40 3.14 -5.16 2.38
C PHE A 40 2.65 -4.12 3.39
N GLY A 41 1.91 -4.55 4.42
CA GLY A 41 1.39 -3.67 5.46
C GLY A 41 2.48 -2.93 6.22
N ARG A 42 3.56 -3.62 6.61
CA ARG A 42 4.71 -3.00 7.30
C ARG A 42 5.40 -1.96 6.44
N VAL A 43 5.74 -2.30 5.19
CA VAL A 43 6.44 -1.36 4.30
C VAL A 43 5.53 -0.18 3.97
N LEU A 44 4.23 -0.42 3.78
CA LEU A 44 3.26 0.65 3.54
C LEU A 44 3.17 1.61 4.73
N GLN A 45 3.03 1.09 5.94
CA GLN A 45 3.01 1.90 7.16
C GLN A 45 4.29 2.71 7.34
N ASP A 46 5.44 2.07 7.16
CA ASP A 46 6.75 2.73 7.28
C ASP A 46 6.87 3.86 6.25
N THR A 47 6.53 3.58 4.99
CA THR A 47 6.56 4.57 3.90
C THR A 47 5.60 5.74 4.16
N CYS A 48 4.39 5.48 4.64
CA CYS A 48 3.44 6.53 5.01
C CYS A 48 4.00 7.39 6.15
N ARG A 49 4.59 6.74 7.16
CA ARG A 49 5.16 7.40 8.33
C ARG A 49 6.38 8.26 7.97
N GLU A 50 7.23 7.81 7.05
CA GLU A 50 8.32 8.61 6.49
C GLU A 50 7.81 9.88 5.81
N MET A 51 6.59 9.85 5.25
CA MET A 51 5.91 11.03 4.71
C MET A 51 5.09 11.82 5.74
N GLY A 52 5.17 11.48 7.03
CA GLY A 52 4.42 12.14 8.09
C GLY A 52 2.93 11.78 8.10
N ILE A 53 2.56 10.66 7.49
CA ILE A 53 1.19 10.13 7.44
C ILE A 53 1.15 8.87 8.30
N ASP A 54 0.38 8.87 9.37
CA ASP A 54 0.17 7.67 10.18
C ASP A 54 -1.07 6.93 9.68
N ILE A 55 -0.90 5.67 9.27
CA ILE A 55 -2.01 4.83 8.81
C ILE A 55 -2.07 3.56 9.66
N ASN A 56 -3.28 3.18 10.07
CA ASN A 56 -3.49 1.94 10.82
C ASN A 56 -3.85 0.76 9.90
N GLN A 57 -4.53 1.04 8.79
CA GLN A 57 -4.99 0.04 7.83
C GLN A 57 -4.94 0.60 6.41
N LEU A 58 -4.94 -0.29 5.41
CA LEU A 58 -4.96 0.09 3.99
C LEU A 58 -6.12 1.04 3.65
N SER A 59 -7.28 0.84 4.27
CA SER A 59 -8.47 1.68 4.07
C SER A 59 -8.29 3.10 4.58
N ASP A 60 -7.33 3.36 5.47
CA ASP A 60 -7.02 4.71 5.95
C ASP A 60 -6.48 5.60 4.83
N LEU A 61 -5.81 5.01 3.82
CA LEU A 61 -5.40 5.70 2.59
C LEU A 61 -6.58 6.11 1.69
N LEU A 62 -7.76 5.53 1.91
CA LEU A 62 -9.00 5.92 1.23
C LEU A 62 -9.66 7.13 1.92
N THR A 63 -9.16 7.57 3.08
CA THR A 63 -9.64 8.76 3.75
C THR A 63 -9.32 9.97 2.88
N ASP A 64 -10.33 10.29 2.08
CA ASP A 64 -10.68 11.57 1.49
C ASP A 64 -9.95 12.76 2.15
N ARG A 65 -8.79 13.15 1.61
CA ARG A 65 -8.36 14.55 1.65
C ARG A 65 -9.18 15.32 0.62
N GLN A 66 -10.49 15.45 0.84
CA GLN A 66 -11.25 16.55 0.25
C GLN A 66 -11.65 17.46 1.39
N SER A 67 -10.86 18.50 1.59
CA SER A 67 -11.24 19.71 2.33
C SER A 67 -11.09 20.88 1.38
#